data_AF-Q9UQ07-F1
#
_entry.id   AF-Q9UQ07-F1
#
_cell.length_a   1.000
_cell.length_b   1.000
_cell.length_c   1.000
_cell.angle_alpha   90.00
_cell.angle_beta   90.00
_cell.angle_gamma   90.00
#
_symmetry.space_group_name_H-M   'P 1'
#
loop_
_entity.id
_entity.type
_entity.pdbx_description
1 polymer ?
#
loop_
_entity_poly.entity_id
_entity_poly.type
_entity_poly.pdbx_seq_one_letter_code
_entity_poly.pdbx_strand_id
1 'polypeptide(L)'
;MKNYKAIGKIGEGTFSEVMKMQSLRDGNYYACKQMKQRFESIEQVNNLREIQALRRLNPHPNILMLHEVVFDRKSGSLALICELMDMNIYELIRGRRYPLSEKKIMHYMYQLCKSLDHIHRNGIFHRDVKPENILIKQDVLKLGDFGSCRSVYSKQPYTEYISTRWYRAPECLLTDGFYTYKMDLWSAGCVFYEIASLQPLFPGVNELDQISKIHDVIGTPAQKILTKFKQSRAMNFDFPFKKGSGIPLLTTNLSPQCLSLLHAMVAYDPDERIAAHQALQHPYFQEQRKTEKRALGSHRKAGFPEHPVAPEPLSNSCQISKEGRKQKQSLKQEEDRPKRRGPAYVMELPKLKLSGVVRLSSYSSPTLQSVLGSGTNGRVPVLRPLKCIPASKKTDPQKDLKPAPQQCRLPTIVRKGGR
;
A
#
# COMPACT_ATOMS: atom_id res chain seq x y z
N MET A 1 -21.00 13.48 -17.47
CA MET A 1 -21.67 14.22 -16.38
C MET A 1 -23.20 14.22 -16.45
N LYS A 2 -23.86 14.11 -17.63
CA LYS A 2 -25.34 14.20 -17.75
C LYS A 2 -26.16 13.26 -16.84
N ASN A 3 -25.62 12.10 -16.47
CA ASN A 3 -26.31 11.11 -15.61
C ASN A 3 -26.07 11.35 -14.11
N TYR A 4 -25.41 12.44 -13.72
CA TYR A 4 -25.04 12.71 -12.35
C TYR A 4 -25.48 14.12 -11.94
N LYS A 5 -26.04 14.23 -10.72
CA LYS A 5 -26.38 15.49 -10.07
C LYS A 5 -25.32 15.81 -9.01
N ALA A 6 -24.70 16.98 -9.10
CA ALA A 6 -23.77 17.46 -8.07
C ALA A 6 -24.51 17.77 -6.77
N ILE A 7 -23.98 17.25 -5.65
CA ILE A 7 -24.54 17.44 -4.31
C ILE A 7 -23.68 18.42 -3.51
N GLY A 8 -22.36 18.28 -3.58
CA GLY A 8 -21.44 19.16 -2.88
C GLY A 8 -19.98 18.75 -3.04
N LYS A 9 -19.07 19.69 -2.83
CA LYS A 9 -17.63 19.43 -2.83
C LYS A 9 -17.23 18.71 -1.54
N ILE A 10 -16.44 17.65 -1.66
CA ILE A 10 -15.95 16.86 -0.50
C ILE A 10 -14.42 16.88 -0.38
N GLY A 11 -13.70 17.31 -1.42
CA GLY A 11 -12.26 17.43 -1.34
C GLY A 11 -11.67 18.23 -2.50
N GLU A 12 -10.48 18.75 -2.29
CA GLU A 12 -9.68 19.39 -3.34
C GLU A 12 -8.21 19.02 -3.16
N GLY A 13 -7.56 18.69 -4.27
CA GLY A 13 -6.13 18.47 -4.33
C GLY A 13 -5.48 19.34 -5.40
N THR A 14 -4.17 19.17 -5.54
CA THR A 14 -3.35 19.90 -6.53
C THR A 14 -3.82 19.64 -7.97
N PHE A 15 -4.20 18.40 -8.28
CA PHE A 15 -4.50 17.96 -9.65
C PHE A 15 -5.99 17.69 -9.92
N SER A 16 -6.82 17.65 -8.87
CA SER A 16 -8.22 17.27 -8.98
C SER A 16 -9.10 17.92 -7.93
N GLU A 17 -10.39 17.98 -8.21
CA GLU A 17 -11.45 18.30 -7.27
C GLU A 17 -12.33 17.07 -7.08
N VAL A 18 -12.81 16.83 -5.86
CA VAL A 18 -13.67 15.69 -5.54
C VAL A 18 -15.03 16.20 -5.09
N MET A 19 -16.07 15.78 -5.80
CA MET A 19 -17.46 16.12 -5.51
C MET A 19 -18.28 14.89 -5.18
N LYS A 20 -19.19 15.00 -4.22
CA LYS A 20 -20.28 14.05 -4.03
C LYS A 20 -21.31 14.25 -5.14
N MET A 21 -21.62 13.17 -5.84
CA MET A 21 -22.57 13.12 -6.95
C MET A 21 -23.65 12.09 -6.64
N GLN A 22 -24.89 12.36 -7.06
CA GLN A 22 -25.96 11.37 -7.09
C GLN A 22 -26.16 10.91 -8.53
N SER A 23 -26.11 9.60 -8.77
CA SER A 23 -26.47 9.04 -10.07
C SER A 23 -27.97 9.12 -10.28
N LEU A 24 -28.37 9.63 -11.44
CA LEU A 24 -29.76 9.74 -11.86
C LEU A 24 -30.36 8.41 -12.33
N ARG A 25 -29.53 7.37 -12.48
CA ARG A 25 -29.95 6.04 -12.97
C ARG A 25 -30.45 5.14 -11.85
N ASP A 26 -29.72 5.12 -10.74
CA ASP A 26 -29.94 4.21 -9.59
C ASP A 26 -30.19 4.96 -8.27
N GLY A 27 -30.09 6.29 -8.26
CA GLY A 27 -30.25 7.11 -7.06
C GLY A 27 -29.07 7.05 -6.08
N ASN A 28 -28.04 6.25 -6.37
CA ASN A 28 -26.90 6.03 -5.47
C ASN A 28 -25.94 7.22 -5.48
N TYR A 29 -25.20 7.37 -4.37
CA TYR A 29 -24.17 8.39 -4.23
C TYR A 29 -22.78 7.88 -4.55
N TYR A 30 -22.01 8.70 -5.26
CA TYR A 30 -20.66 8.43 -5.73
C TYR A 30 -19.74 9.61 -5.42
N ALA A 31 -18.43 9.34 -5.36
CA ALA A 31 -17.39 10.36 -5.37
C ALA A 31 -16.92 10.58 -6.82
N CYS A 32 -16.93 11.82 -7.28
CA CYS A 32 -16.46 12.20 -8.61
C CYS A 32 -15.15 12.98 -8.48
N LYS A 33 -14.02 12.34 -8.82
CA LYS A 33 -12.71 12.99 -8.93
C LYS A 33 -12.59 13.61 -10.31
N GLN A 34 -12.81 14.92 -10.39
CA GLN A 34 -12.66 15.70 -11.62
C GLN A 34 -11.22 16.19 -11.76
N MET A 35 -10.59 15.88 -12.88
CA MET A 35 -9.21 16.29 -13.15
C MET A 35 -9.17 17.74 -13.62
N LYS A 36 -8.25 18.53 -13.07
CA LYS A 36 -8.06 19.95 -13.45
C LYS A 36 -7.43 20.09 -14.84
N GLN A 37 -6.60 19.12 -15.24
CA GLN A 37 -5.99 19.05 -16.57
C GLN A 37 -7.00 18.59 -17.63
N ARG A 38 -6.86 19.12 -18.85
CA ARG A 38 -7.59 18.67 -20.05
C ARG A 38 -6.80 17.59 -20.80
N PHE A 39 -7.53 16.68 -21.42
CA PHE A 39 -6.99 15.56 -22.21
C PHE A 39 -7.52 15.64 -23.65
N GLU A 40 -6.66 15.27 -24.60
CA GLU A 40 -6.92 15.36 -26.03
C GLU A 40 -7.75 14.18 -26.55
N SER A 41 -7.52 12.99 -25.98
CA SER A 41 -8.13 11.77 -26.49
C SER A 41 -8.44 10.75 -25.39
N ILE A 42 -9.38 9.86 -25.69
CA ILE A 42 -9.70 8.74 -24.81
C ILE A 42 -8.52 7.78 -24.67
N GLU A 43 -7.62 7.72 -25.67
CA GLU A 43 -6.40 6.91 -25.59
C GLU A 43 -5.44 7.50 -24.54
N GLN A 44 -5.25 8.82 -24.53
CA GLN A 44 -4.45 9.50 -23.51
C GLN A 44 -5.02 9.23 -22.11
N VAL A 45 -6.36 9.33 -21.96
CA VAL A 45 -7.06 9.00 -20.70
C VAL A 45 -6.81 7.54 -20.30
N ASN A 46 -7.00 6.59 -21.21
CA ASN A 46 -6.80 5.16 -20.93
C ASN A 46 -5.33 4.80 -20.61
N ASN A 47 -4.38 5.66 -20.98
CA ASN A 47 -2.96 5.53 -20.67
C ASN A 47 -2.57 6.18 -19.33
N LEU A 48 -3.50 6.82 -18.62
CA LEU A 48 -3.23 7.34 -17.29
C LEU A 48 -2.95 6.21 -16.29
N ARG A 49 -1.86 6.36 -15.54
CA ARG A 49 -1.41 5.38 -14.54
C ARG A 49 -2.50 5.05 -13.52
N GLU A 50 -3.21 6.06 -13.01
CA GLU A 50 -4.29 5.88 -12.05
C GLU A 50 -5.43 5.01 -12.62
N ILE A 51 -5.86 5.26 -13.86
CA ILE A 51 -6.92 4.48 -14.51
C ILE A 51 -6.46 3.04 -14.77
N GLN A 52 -5.24 2.86 -15.28
CA GLN A 52 -4.67 1.53 -15.53
C GLN A 52 -4.53 0.72 -14.23
N ALA A 53 -4.05 1.35 -13.16
CA ALA A 53 -3.92 0.72 -11.85
C ALA A 53 -5.29 0.34 -11.28
N LEU A 54 -6.24 1.27 -11.23
CA LEU A 54 -7.58 1.01 -10.69
C LEU A 54 -8.30 -0.10 -11.46
N ARG A 55 -8.21 -0.12 -12.80
CA ARG A 55 -8.80 -1.21 -13.61
C ARG A 55 -8.16 -2.56 -13.34
N ARG A 56 -6.84 -2.59 -13.13
CA ARG A 56 -6.10 -3.84 -12.86
C ARG A 56 -6.33 -4.38 -11.45
N LEU A 57 -6.47 -3.48 -10.47
CA LEU A 57 -6.54 -3.85 -9.05
C LEU A 57 -7.97 -4.14 -8.57
N ASN A 58 -8.99 -3.68 -9.29
CA ASN A 58 -10.39 -3.96 -8.95
C ASN A 58 -10.87 -5.29 -9.55
N PRO A 59 -11.73 -6.05 -8.84
CA PRO A 59 -12.26 -5.76 -7.50
C PRO A 59 -11.33 -6.25 -6.36
N HIS A 60 -11.17 -5.45 -5.31
CA HIS A 60 -10.56 -5.88 -4.04
C HIS A 60 -11.21 -5.13 -2.87
N PRO A 61 -11.54 -5.78 -1.74
CA PRO A 61 -12.28 -5.16 -0.63
C PRO A 61 -11.58 -3.95 0.00
N ASN A 62 -10.25 -3.86 -0.12
CA ASN A 62 -9.45 -2.77 0.43
C ASN A 62 -8.80 -1.85 -0.62
N ILE A 63 -9.28 -1.86 -1.86
CA ILE A 63 -8.89 -0.91 -2.92
C ILE A 63 -10.12 -0.09 -3.31
N LEU A 64 -9.94 1.23 -3.52
CA LEU A 64 -11.02 2.09 -3.94
C LEU A 64 -11.58 1.64 -5.30
N MET A 65 -12.89 1.43 -5.36
CA MET A 65 -13.61 0.97 -6.53
C MET A 65 -13.84 2.11 -7.52
N LEU A 66 -13.34 1.93 -8.74
CA LEU A 66 -13.64 2.77 -9.89
C LEU A 66 -14.86 2.20 -10.62
N HIS A 67 -15.96 2.95 -10.65
CA HIS A 67 -17.19 2.57 -11.34
C HIS A 67 -17.20 2.99 -12.80
N GLU A 68 -16.84 4.24 -13.08
CA GLU A 68 -16.93 4.81 -14.43
C GLU A 68 -15.81 5.81 -14.69
N VAL A 69 -15.32 5.84 -15.92
CA VAL A 69 -14.43 6.89 -16.42
C VAL A 69 -15.24 7.75 -17.41
N VAL A 70 -15.46 9.00 -17.06
CA VAL A 70 -16.27 9.95 -17.84
C VAL A 70 -15.33 10.94 -18.52
N PHE A 71 -15.20 10.83 -19.84
CA PHE A 71 -14.39 11.73 -20.65
C PHE A 71 -15.27 12.51 -21.64
N ASP A 72 -15.24 13.84 -21.56
CA ASP A 72 -15.87 14.71 -22.56
C ASP A 72 -14.85 15.08 -23.64
N ARG A 73 -15.02 14.50 -24.83
CA ARG A 73 -14.14 14.75 -25.99
C ARG A 73 -14.15 16.21 -26.45
N LYS A 74 -15.23 16.95 -26.23
CA LYS A 74 -15.34 18.35 -26.70
C LYS A 74 -14.57 19.30 -25.79
N SER A 75 -14.69 19.13 -24.47
CA SER A 75 -14.01 19.99 -23.50
C SER A 75 -12.63 19.48 -23.07
N GLY A 76 -12.33 18.21 -23.35
CA GLY A 76 -11.17 17.50 -22.82
C GLY A 76 -11.27 17.18 -21.32
N SER A 77 -12.44 17.38 -20.70
CA SER A 77 -12.62 17.17 -19.26
C SER A 77 -12.69 15.69 -18.91
N LEU A 78 -11.99 15.30 -17.85
CA LEU A 78 -11.98 13.94 -17.31
C LEU A 78 -12.53 13.91 -15.89
N ALA A 79 -13.41 12.96 -15.62
CA ALA A 79 -13.90 12.63 -14.28
C ALA A 79 -13.85 11.12 -14.02
N LEU A 80 -13.42 10.73 -12.83
CA LEU A 80 -13.45 9.36 -12.34
C LEU A 80 -14.59 9.23 -11.32
N ILE A 81 -15.53 8.33 -11.59
CA ILE A 81 -16.63 8.02 -10.69
C ILE A 81 -16.21 6.82 -9.83
N CYS A 82 -16.01 7.08 -8.54
CA CYS A 82 -15.61 6.10 -7.55
C CYS A 82 -16.71 5.91 -6.50
N GLU A 83 -16.62 4.82 -5.73
CA GLU A 83 -17.50 4.63 -4.58
C GLU A 83 -17.33 5.78 -3.58
N LEU A 84 -18.44 6.17 -2.92
CA LEU A 84 -18.40 7.18 -1.87
C LEU A 84 -17.98 6.55 -0.54
N MET A 85 -16.91 7.11 0.05
CA MET A 85 -16.39 6.79 1.39
C MET A 85 -16.81 7.88 2.38
N ASP A 86 -16.79 7.57 3.69
CA ASP A 86 -17.28 8.49 4.73
C ASP A 86 -16.22 9.53 5.12
N MET A 87 -14.97 9.11 5.26
CA MET A 87 -13.83 9.94 5.64
C MET A 87 -12.50 9.27 5.29
N ASN A 88 -11.37 9.95 5.50
CA ASN A 88 -10.03 9.36 5.46
C ASN A 88 -9.41 9.20 6.87
N ILE A 89 -8.28 8.50 6.98
CA ILE A 89 -7.59 8.28 8.26
C ILE A 89 -7.16 9.60 8.91
N TYR A 90 -6.73 10.59 8.12
CA TYR A 90 -6.34 11.91 8.66
C TYR A 90 -7.52 12.56 9.39
N GLU A 91 -8.69 12.60 8.76
CA GLU A 91 -9.93 13.11 9.34
C GLU A 91 -10.34 12.33 10.59
N LEU A 92 -10.16 11.00 10.57
CA LEU A 92 -10.48 10.15 11.72
C LEU A 92 -9.64 10.50 12.96
N ILE A 93 -8.35 10.80 12.79
CA ILE A 93 -7.42 11.04 13.91
C ILE A 93 -7.31 12.52 14.31
N ARG A 94 -7.56 13.44 13.37
CA ARG A 94 -7.42 14.87 13.58
C ARG A 94 -8.35 15.36 14.70
N GLY A 95 -7.78 16.07 15.67
CA GLY A 95 -8.54 16.67 16.77
C GLY A 95 -8.99 15.69 17.86
N ARG A 96 -8.66 14.40 17.76
CA ARG A 96 -8.91 13.44 18.83
C ARG A 96 -8.05 13.77 20.05
N ARG A 97 -8.63 13.65 21.24
CA ARG A 97 -7.90 13.72 22.52
C ARG A 97 -7.26 12.39 22.92
N TYR A 98 -7.89 11.29 22.53
CA TYR A 98 -7.47 9.94 22.89
C TYR A 98 -7.28 9.08 21.63
N PRO A 99 -6.19 8.29 21.56
CA PRO A 99 -5.96 7.36 20.47
C PRO A 99 -7.10 6.37 20.27
N LEU A 100 -7.14 5.74 19.10
CA LEU A 100 -8.06 4.63 18.84
C LEU A 100 -7.68 3.42 19.71
N SER A 101 -8.66 2.54 19.98
CA SER A 101 -8.35 1.28 20.65
C SER A 101 -7.42 0.43 19.79
N GLU A 102 -6.51 -0.31 20.42
CA GLU A 102 -5.54 -1.15 19.70
C GLU A 102 -6.22 -2.16 18.77
N LYS A 103 -7.39 -2.69 19.16
CA LYS A 103 -8.20 -3.56 18.30
C LYS A 103 -8.65 -2.89 17.00
N LYS A 104 -9.02 -1.61 17.05
CA LYS A 104 -9.42 -0.83 15.88
C LYS A 104 -8.21 -0.46 15.01
N ILE A 105 -7.08 -0.11 15.64
CA ILE A 105 -5.80 0.11 14.94
C ILE A 105 -5.38 -1.16 14.19
N MET A 106 -5.35 -2.31 14.89
CA MET A 106 -5.05 -3.62 14.31
C MET A 106 -5.94 -3.92 13.11
N HIS A 107 -7.23 -3.62 13.20
CA HIS A 107 -8.19 -3.87 12.13
C HIS A 107 -7.89 -3.03 10.87
N TYR A 108 -7.62 -1.73 11.02
CA TYR A 108 -7.24 -0.88 9.89
C TYR A 108 -5.88 -1.25 9.31
N MET A 109 -4.88 -1.51 10.16
CA MET A 109 -3.56 -1.89 9.67
C MET A 109 -3.57 -3.25 8.95
N TYR A 110 -4.41 -4.19 9.37
CA TYR A 110 -4.60 -5.46 8.67
C TYR A 110 -5.16 -5.22 7.26
N GLN A 111 -6.20 -4.40 7.14
CA GLN A 111 -6.81 -4.04 5.85
C GLN A 111 -5.85 -3.26 4.93
N LEU A 112 -5.04 -2.36 5.48
CA LEU A 112 -3.99 -1.66 4.73
C LEU A 112 -2.90 -2.63 4.25
N CYS A 113 -2.48 -3.59 5.08
CA CYS A 113 -1.54 -4.61 4.64
C CYS A 113 -2.14 -5.49 3.54
N LYS A 114 -3.44 -5.81 3.59
CA LYS A 114 -4.14 -6.55 2.52
C LYS A 114 -4.14 -5.79 1.20
N SER A 115 -4.42 -4.47 1.24
CA SER A 115 -4.38 -3.66 0.02
C SER A 115 -2.98 -3.58 -0.59
N LEU A 116 -1.95 -3.35 0.22
CA LEU A 116 -0.56 -3.30 -0.23
C LEU A 116 -0.07 -4.64 -0.80
N ASP A 117 -0.40 -5.75 -0.13
CA ASP A 117 -0.07 -7.09 -0.61
C ASP A 117 -0.69 -7.36 -1.99
N HIS A 118 -1.96 -7.00 -2.18
CA HIS A 118 -2.65 -7.11 -3.47
C HIS A 118 -2.00 -6.24 -4.55
N ILE A 119 -1.66 -5.00 -4.24
CA ILE A 119 -0.99 -4.06 -5.15
C ILE A 119 0.38 -4.62 -5.59
N HIS A 120 1.19 -5.07 -4.62
CA HIS A 120 2.55 -5.57 -4.85
C HIS A 120 2.55 -6.87 -5.67
N ARG A 121 1.65 -7.81 -5.37
CA ARG A 121 1.48 -9.04 -6.18
C ARG A 121 1.05 -8.76 -7.61
N ASN A 122 0.32 -7.67 -7.83
CA ASN A 122 -0.07 -7.21 -9.16
C ASN A 122 1.06 -6.44 -9.88
N GLY A 123 2.26 -6.39 -9.32
CA GLY A 123 3.42 -5.74 -9.93
C GLY A 123 3.32 -4.23 -9.92
N ILE A 124 2.54 -3.65 -9.01
CA ILE A 124 2.40 -2.20 -8.81
C ILE A 124 2.93 -1.86 -7.42
N PHE A 125 3.40 -0.64 -7.23
CA PHE A 125 3.66 -0.06 -5.91
C PHE A 125 3.17 1.39 -5.89
N HIS A 126 2.62 1.79 -4.74
CA HIS A 126 1.71 2.93 -4.61
C HIS A 126 2.45 4.27 -4.62
N ARG A 127 3.53 4.37 -3.83
CA ARG A 127 4.40 5.54 -3.71
C ARG A 127 3.80 6.80 -3.10
N ASP A 128 2.64 6.69 -2.44
CA ASP A 128 1.96 7.82 -1.76
C ASP A 128 0.98 7.31 -0.69
N VAL A 129 1.42 6.34 0.11
CA VAL A 129 0.63 5.85 1.24
C VAL A 129 0.72 6.87 2.37
N LYS A 130 -0.41 7.47 2.72
CA LYS A 130 -0.54 8.47 3.78
C LYS A 130 -1.98 8.53 4.29
N PRO A 131 -2.23 9.10 5.48
CA PRO A 131 -3.56 9.15 6.09
C PRO A 131 -4.66 9.68 5.18
N GLU A 132 -4.38 10.68 4.34
CA GLU A 132 -5.34 11.32 3.44
C GLU A 132 -5.79 10.40 2.28
N ASN A 133 -4.94 9.44 1.88
CA ASN A 133 -5.21 8.50 0.78
C ASN A 133 -5.84 7.18 1.27
N ILE A 134 -6.00 7.02 2.59
CA ILE A 134 -6.57 5.82 3.21
C ILE A 134 -7.99 6.15 3.65
N LEU A 135 -8.96 5.69 2.86
CA LEU A 135 -10.37 6.02 2.99
C LEU A 135 -11.09 4.99 3.85
N ILE A 136 -12.13 5.43 4.57
CA ILE A 136 -12.88 4.62 5.53
C ILE A 136 -14.37 4.81 5.26
N LYS A 137 -15.10 3.70 5.27
CA LYS A 137 -16.55 3.68 5.31
C LYS A 137 -16.97 2.68 6.36
N GLN A 138 -17.66 3.14 7.40
CA GLN A 138 -17.88 2.36 8.62
C GLN A 138 -16.55 1.83 9.21
N ASP A 139 -16.28 0.53 9.14
CA ASP A 139 -15.00 -0.07 9.55
C ASP A 139 -14.20 -0.66 8.37
N VAL A 140 -14.64 -0.44 7.12
CA VAL A 140 -13.93 -0.88 5.92
C VAL A 140 -12.94 0.18 5.48
N LEU A 141 -11.66 -0.22 5.36
CA LEU A 141 -10.58 0.62 4.86
C LEU A 141 -10.31 0.31 3.38
N LYS A 142 -10.18 1.36 2.57
CA LYS A 142 -9.79 1.27 1.16
C LYS A 142 -8.67 2.25 0.84
N LEU A 143 -7.64 1.75 0.16
CA LEU A 143 -6.54 2.58 -0.33
C LEU A 143 -6.94 3.19 -1.69
N GLY A 144 -6.78 4.51 -1.81
CA GLY A 144 -7.08 5.29 -3.00
C GLY A 144 -5.90 6.16 -3.46
N ASP A 145 -6.11 6.94 -4.52
CA ASP A 145 -5.14 7.82 -5.18
C ASP A 145 -3.90 7.13 -5.77
N PHE A 146 -4.09 6.49 -6.92
CA PHE A 146 -3.04 5.80 -7.66
C PHE A 146 -2.29 6.70 -8.67
N GLY A 147 -2.46 8.04 -8.60
CA GLY A 147 -1.80 8.98 -9.51
C GLY A 147 -0.26 8.89 -9.48
N SER A 148 0.28 8.46 -8.33
CA SER A 148 1.72 8.33 -8.11
C SER A 148 2.27 6.92 -8.37
N CYS A 149 1.45 5.91 -8.65
CA CYS A 149 1.93 4.53 -8.70
C CYS A 149 2.90 4.26 -9.85
N ARG A 150 3.65 3.14 -9.75
CA ARG A 150 4.57 2.62 -10.79
C ARG A 150 4.52 1.10 -10.87
N SER A 151 5.01 0.57 -11.97
CA SER A 151 5.24 -0.87 -12.15
C SER A 151 6.52 -1.28 -11.43
N VAL A 152 6.46 -2.35 -10.63
CA VAL A 152 7.63 -2.95 -9.97
C VAL A 152 8.67 -3.42 -11.00
N TYR A 153 8.23 -3.72 -12.22
CA TYR A 153 9.08 -4.17 -13.33
C TYR A 153 9.63 -3.02 -14.20
N SER A 154 9.33 -1.76 -13.87
CA SER A 154 9.88 -0.63 -14.63
C SER A 154 11.36 -0.41 -14.32
N LYS A 155 12.10 0.13 -15.30
CA LYS A 155 13.55 0.36 -15.14
C LYS A 155 13.79 1.55 -14.20
N GLN A 156 14.67 1.35 -13.23
CA GLN A 156 15.19 2.40 -12.36
C GLN A 156 16.20 3.30 -13.12
N PRO A 157 16.41 4.57 -12.71
CA PRO A 157 15.91 5.22 -11.50
C PRO A 157 14.47 5.73 -11.61
N TYR A 158 13.81 5.84 -10.46
CA TYR A 158 12.47 6.41 -10.33
C TYR A 158 12.52 7.85 -9.81
N THR A 159 11.43 8.59 -9.99
CA THR A 159 11.31 9.96 -9.46
C THR A 159 11.49 9.99 -7.94
N GLU A 160 12.40 10.82 -7.42
CA GLU A 160 12.69 10.94 -5.98
C GLU A 160 11.62 11.76 -5.23
N TYR A 161 11.19 12.88 -5.79
CA TYR A 161 10.24 13.78 -5.16
C TYR A 161 8.80 13.26 -5.31
N ILE A 162 8.51 12.18 -4.59
CA ILE A 162 7.21 11.50 -4.51
C ILE A 162 6.60 11.67 -3.12
N SER A 163 5.28 11.53 -2.98
CA SER A 163 4.59 11.56 -1.68
C SER A 163 4.73 12.86 -0.88
N THR A 164 3.88 13.00 0.13
CA THR A 164 4.11 13.90 1.26
C THR A 164 5.38 13.46 2.01
N ARG A 165 6.24 14.41 2.37
CA ARG A 165 7.60 14.18 2.89
C ARG A 165 7.67 13.28 4.12
N TRP A 166 6.72 13.44 5.06
CA TRP A 166 6.72 12.75 6.35
C TRP A 166 6.64 11.22 6.26
N TYR A 167 6.15 10.70 5.14
CA TYR A 167 5.95 9.27 4.90
C TYR A 167 6.98 8.69 3.92
N ARG A 168 7.98 9.48 3.47
CA ARG A 168 9.02 8.99 2.54
C ARG A 168 9.98 8.06 3.27
N ALA A 169 10.29 6.94 2.61
CA ALA A 169 11.27 5.98 3.08
C ALA A 169 12.71 6.54 2.96
N PRO A 170 13.68 6.06 3.78
CA PRO A 170 15.05 6.55 3.76
C PRO A 170 15.70 6.41 2.37
N GLU A 171 15.47 5.31 1.67
CA GLU A 171 16.01 5.07 0.34
C GLU A 171 15.47 6.08 -0.70
N CYS A 172 14.27 6.64 -0.50
CA CYS A 172 13.73 7.68 -1.37
C CYS A 172 14.36 9.05 -1.12
N LEU A 173 15.01 9.24 0.03
CA LEU A 173 15.70 10.49 0.43
C LEU A 173 17.20 10.42 0.20
N LEU A 174 17.77 9.21 0.27
CA LEU A 174 19.22 8.97 0.32
C LEU A 174 19.76 8.32 -0.96
N THR A 175 18.93 8.09 -1.98
CA THR A 175 19.35 7.57 -3.30
C THR A 175 18.76 8.41 -4.42
N ASP A 176 19.38 8.37 -5.60
CA ASP A 176 18.91 9.02 -6.84
C ASP A 176 17.82 8.17 -7.52
N GLY A 177 16.77 7.82 -6.78
CA GLY A 177 15.62 7.10 -7.33
C GLY A 177 15.74 5.57 -7.32
N PHE A 178 16.63 5.01 -6.51
CA PHE A 178 16.82 3.56 -6.39
C PHE A 178 16.07 3.02 -5.17
N TYR A 179 14.82 2.61 -5.40
CA TYR A 179 13.94 2.11 -4.36
C TYR A 179 12.98 1.05 -4.91
N THR A 180 12.33 0.31 -4.00
CA THR A 180 11.44 -0.82 -4.34
C THR A 180 10.05 -0.63 -3.75
N TYR A 181 9.13 -1.56 -4.02
CA TYR A 181 7.78 -1.58 -3.44
C TYR A 181 7.77 -1.59 -1.90
N LYS A 182 8.88 -1.97 -1.26
CA LYS A 182 9.06 -1.92 0.21
C LYS A 182 8.96 -0.50 0.78
N MET A 183 9.09 0.54 -0.05
CA MET A 183 8.86 1.91 0.40
C MET A 183 7.42 2.13 0.90
N ASP A 184 6.43 1.42 0.34
CA ASP A 184 5.04 1.52 0.78
C ASP A 184 4.85 1.01 2.23
N LEU A 185 5.67 0.03 2.66
CA LEU A 185 5.60 -0.50 4.04
C LEU A 185 6.23 0.44 5.05
N TRP A 186 7.25 1.21 4.65
CA TRP A 186 7.75 2.29 5.49
C TRP A 186 6.65 3.34 5.73
N SER A 187 6.02 3.79 4.65
CA SER A 187 4.92 4.76 4.72
C SER A 187 3.75 4.23 5.56
N ALA A 188 3.39 2.95 5.40
CA ALA A 188 2.39 2.29 6.25
C ALA A 188 2.82 2.23 7.73
N GLY A 189 4.11 2.04 8.02
CA GLY A 189 4.66 2.12 9.38
C GLY A 189 4.53 3.51 9.99
N CYS A 190 4.80 4.57 9.23
CA CYS A 190 4.55 5.94 9.68
C CYS A 190 3.06 6.17 10.00
N VAL A 191 2.15 5.71 9.13
CA VAL A 191 0.70 5.78 9.36
C VAL A 191 0.31 4.99 10.61
N PHE A 192 0.86 3.79 10.79
CA PHE A 192 0.58 2.95 11.96
C PHE A 192 0.93 3.67 13.25
N TYR A 193 2.13 4.24 13.33
CA TYR A 193 2.53 5.06 14.48
C TYR A 193 1.58 6.24 14.68
N GLU A 194 1.26 6.98 13.63
CA GLU A 194 0.46 8.19 13.71
C GLU A 194 -0.98 7.93 14.16
N ILE A 195 -1.59 6.81 13.75
CA ILE A 195 -2.92 6.42 14.26
C ILE A 195 -2.84 6.06 15.76
N ALA A 196 -1.75 5.42 16.20
CA ALA A 196 -1.55 5.02 17.59
C ALA A 196 -1.20 6.18 18.52
N SER A 197 -0.50 7.20 18.01
CA SER A 197 0.02 8.34 18.77
C SER A 197 -0.78 9.62 18.62
N LEU A 198 -1.56 9.74 17.55
CA LEU A 198 -2.15 10.98 17.05
C LEU A 198 -1.11 12.04 16.65
N GLN A 199 0.15 11.64 16.43
CA GLN A 199 1.26 12.51 16.06
C GLN A 199 2.10 11.86 14.93
N PRO A 200 2.54 12.63 13.93
CA PRO A 200 3.39 12.10 12.87
C PRO A 200 4.72 11.59 13.43
N LEU A 201 5.22 10.47 12.90
CA LEU A 201 6.48 9.87 13.36
C LEU A 201 7.70 10.72 13.00
N PHE A 202 7.73 11.26 11.77
CA PHE A 202 8.86 12.02 11.24
C PHE A 202 8.40 13.34 10.57
N PRO A 203 8.01 14.37 11.35
CA PRO A 203 7.50 15.62 10.79
C PRO A 203 8.63 16.57 10.36
N GLY A 204 9.35 16.24 9.27
CA GLY A 204 10.45 17.06 8.75
C GLY A 204 9.99 18.30 7.97
N VAL A 205 10.60 19.46 8.22
CA VAL A 205 10.25 20.74 7.56
C VAL A 205 10.89 20.91 6.17
N ASN A 206 11.99 20.21 5.90
CA ASN A 206 12.64 20.06 4.59
C ASN A 206 13.30 18.67 4.49
N GLU A 207 13.94 18.33 3.38
CA GLU A 207 14.50 16.97 3.17
C GLU A 207 15.65 16.63 4.13
N LEU A 208 16.53 17.59 4.43
CA LEU A 208 17.61 17.41 5.40
C LEU A 208 17.05 17.23 6.81
N ASP A 209 16.07 18.04 7.20
CA ASP A 209 15.39 17.90 8.48
C ASP A 209 14.62 16.57 8.56
N GLN A 210 13.99 16.12 7.46
CA GLN A 210 13.34 14.80 7.41
C GLN A 210 14.33 13.66 7.72
N ILE A 211 15.51 13.69 7.11
CA ILE A 211 16.58 12.73 7.41
C ILE A 211 16.98 12.84 8.89
N SER A 212 17.14 14.06 9.42
CA SER A 212 17.43 14.27 10.83
C SER A 212 16.35 13.69 11.75
N LYS A 213 15.05 13.88 11.46
CA LYS A 213 13.94 13.31 12.24
C LYS A 213 13.98 11.79 12.25
N ILE A 214 14.33 11.16 11.14
CA ILE A 214 14.52 9.71 11.07
C ILE A 214 15.69 9.30 11.98
N HIS A 215 16.81 10.03 11.92
CA HIS A 215 17.99 9.76 12.74
C HIS A 215 17.73 9.96 14.24
N ASP A 216 16.87 10.91 14.61
CA ASP A 216 16.50 11.16 16.01
C ASP A 216 15.88 9.92 16.66
N VAL A 217 15.03 9.20 15.91
CA VAL A 217 14.26 8.05 16.39
C VAL A 217 15.03 6.75 16.17
N ILE A 218 15.48 6.50 14.93
CA ILE A 218 16.06 5.20 14.54
C ILE A 218 17.59 5.18 14.76
N GLY A 219 18.23 6.35 14.76
CA GLY A 219 19.68 6.49 14.77
C GLY A 219 20.25 6.59 13.35
N THR A 220 21.52 6.95 13.24
CA THR A 220 22.22 6.91 11.94
C THR A 220 22.31 5.47 11.41
N PRO A 221 22.15 5.25 10.09
CA PRO A 221 22.26 3.93 9.51
C PRO A 221 23.66 3.34 9.73
N ALA A 222 23.74 2.04 9.93
CA ALA A 222 25.03 1.33 10.01
C ALA A 222 25.83 1.53 8.72
N GLN A 223 27.16 1.50 8.81
CA GLN A 223 28.06 1.78 7.68
C GLN A 223 27.74 0.93 6.44
N LYS A 224 27.39 -0.35 6.62
CA LYS A 224 26.98 -1.24 5.51
C LYS A 224 25.78 -0.69 4.72
N ILE A 225 24.75 -0.22 5.43
CA ILE A 225 23.53 0.35 4.83
C ILE A 225 23.85 1.69 4.18
N LEU A 226 24.66 2.52 4.85
CA LEU A 226 25.07 3.81 4.32
C LEU A 226 25.86 3.64 3.01
N THR A 227 26.82 2.72 2.97
CA THR A 227 27.58 2.38 1.76
C THR A 227 26.66 1.89 0.63
N LYS A 228 25.66 1.05 0.95
CA LYS A 228 24.65 0.61 -0.02
C LYS A 228 23.89 1.78 -0.64
N PHE A 229 23.45 2.76 0.15
CA PHE A 229 22.77 3.94 -0.40
C PHE A 229 23.70 4.86 -1.21
N LYS A 230 24.96 5.04 -0.77
CA LYS A 230 25.95 5.83 -1.50
C LYS A 230 26.24 5.29 -2.91
N GLN A 231 26.18 3.98 -3.11
CA GLN A 231 26.33 3.38 -4.46
C GLN A 231 25.27 3.84 -5.45
N SER A 232 24.14 4.34 -4.94
CA SER A 232 23.00 4.80 -5.72
C SER A 232 22.77 6.31 -5.58
N ARG A 233 23.78 7.07 -5.14
CA ARG A 233 23.72 8.54 -5.02
C ARG A 233 24.97 9.16 -5.63
N ALA A 234 24.79 10.12 -6.54
CA ALA A 234 25.88 10.87 -7.15
C ALA A 234 26.59 11.80 -6.15
N MET A 235 25.83 12.39 -5.22
CA MET A 235 26.39 13.23 -4.17
C MET A 235 26.79 12.39 -2.96
N ASN A 236 28.04 12.53 -2.51
CA ASN A 236 28.48 11.93 -1.26
C ASN A 236 27.83 12.65 -0.07
N PHE A 237 27.34 11.89 0.90
CA PHE A 237 26.77 12.41 2.13
C PHE A 237 27.32 11.63 3.31
N ASP A 238 27.69 12.33 4.37
CA ASP A 238 28.09 11.75 5.64
C ASP A 238 27.31 12.42 6.76
N PHE A 239 26.97 11.62 7.76
CA PHE A 239 26.18 12.07 8.90
C PHE A 239 26.99 11.84 10.18
N PRO A 240 27.01 12.81 11.11
CA PRO A 240 27.57 12.55 12.43
C PRO A 240 26.78 11.42 13.09
N PHE A 241 27.48 10.48 13.73
CA PHE A 241 26.83 9.36 14.39
C PHE A 241 25.79 9.83 15.39
N LYS A 242 24.60 9.22 15.34
CA LYS A 242 23.52 9.48 16.28
C LYS A 242 22.93 8.17 16.77
N LYS A 243 22.88 8.01 18.10
CA LYS A 243 22.10 6.94 18.73
C LYS A 243 20.62 7.34 18.69
N GLY A 244 19.79 6.51 18.07
CA GLY A 244 18.35 6.73 18.03
C GLY A 244 17.71 6.63 19.42
N SER A 245 16.69 7.44 19.67
CA SER A 245 15.88 7.36 20.89
C SER A 245 14.99 6.12 20.97
N GLY A 246 14.81 5.42 19.85
CA GLY A 246 13.78 4.39 19.67
C GLY A 246 12.43 5.01 19.29
N ILE A 247 11.51 4.18 18.81
CA ILE A 247 10.14 4.62 18.56
C ILE A 247 9.56 5.07 19.91
N PRO A 248 9.08 6.32 20.03
CA PRO A 248 8.59 6.83 21.30
C PRO A 248 7.53 5.90 21.88
N LEU A 249 7.77 5.41 23.10
CA LEU A 249 6.79 4.65 23.86
C LEU A 249 5.65 5.61 24.21
N LEU A 250 4.54 5.45 23.49
CA LEU A 250 3.36 6.26 23.69
C LEU A 250 2.78 6.01 25.09
N THR A 251 2.05 6.98 25.60
CA THR A 251 1.30 6.84 26.86
C THR A 251 0.22 5.74 26.78
N THR A 252 -0.06 5.23 25.59
CA THR A 252 -0.90 4.07 25.34
C THR A 252 -0.09 2.77 25.45
N ASN A 253 -0.54 1.85 26.30
CA ASN A 253 0.00 0.50 26.46
C ASN A 253 -0.19 -0.34 25.18
N LEU A 254 0.54 -0.03 24.10
CA LEU A 254 0.59 -0.86 22.90
C LEU A 254 1.17 -2.23 23.23
N SER A 255 0.58 -3.29 22.71
CA SER A 255 1.11 -4.64 22.90
C SER A 255 2.54 -4.79 22.33
N PRO A 256 3.36 -5.71 22.88
CA PRO A 256 4.66 -6.04 22.31
C PRO A 256 4.57 -6.46 20.84
N GLN A 257 3.48 -7.11 20.44
CA GLN A 257 3.26 -7.52 19.04
C GLN A 257 2.99 -6.31 18.13
N CYS A 258 2.29 -5.28 18.62
CA CYS A 258 2.09 -4.02 17.90
C CYS A 258 3.43 -3.35 17.61
N LEU A 259 4.24 -3.16 18.64
CA LEU A 259 5.57 -2.52 18.52
C LEU A 259 6.50 -3.34 17.62
N SER A 260 6.49 -4.67 17.74
CA SER A 260 7.27 -5.57 16.87
C SER A 260 6.94 -5.38 15.39
N LEU A 261 5.64 -5.32 15.04
CA LEU A 261 5.25 -5.10 13.65
C LEU A 261 5.66 -3.71 13.16
N LEU A 262 5.45 -2.70 13.99
CA LEU A 262 5.82 -1.32 13.66
C LEU A 262 7.32 -1.21 13.37
N HIS A 263 8.17 -1.75 14.24
CA HIS A 263 9.63 -1.80 14.01
C HIS A 263 10.00 -2.52 12.71
N ALA A 264 9.33 -3.62 12.38
CA ALA A 264 9.58 -4.36 11.14
C ALA A 264 9.17 -3.56 9.88
N MET A 265 8.16 -2.68 9.99
CA MET A 265 7.72 -1.78 8.92
C MET A 265 8.67 -0.59 8.71
N VAL A 266 9.22 -0.02 9.79
CA VAL A 266 10.13 1.15 9.72
C VAL A 266 11.62 0.77 9.75
N ALA A 267 11.96 -0.39 9.19
CA ALA A 267 13.37 -0.78 9.05
C ALA A 267 14.09 0.08 7.99
N TYR A 268 15.34 0.47 8.29
CA TYR A 268 16.18 1.29 7.42
C TYR A 268 16.43 0.63 6.06
N ASP A 269 16.93 -0.60 6.07
CA ASP A 269 17.26 -1.33 4.85
C ASP A 269 15.96 -1.89 4.23
N PRO A 270 15.63 -1.55 2.97
CA PRO A 270 14.46 -2.08 2.28
C PRO A 270 14.44 -3.62 2.17
N ASP A 271 15.62 -4.26 2.18
CA ASP A 271 15.74 -5.71 2.08
C ASP A 271 15.28 -6.38 3.40
N GLU A 272 15.66 -5.79 4.54
CA GLU A 272 15.28 -6.24 5.89
C GLU A 272 13.86 -5.81 6.28
N ARG A 273 13.32 -4.78 5.63
CA ARG A 273 11.96 -4.28 5.88
C ARG A 273 10.93 -5.35 5.56
N ILE A 274 9.95 -5.55 6.45
CA ILE A 274 8.91 -6.55 6.24
C ILE A 274 8.14 -6.29 4.93
N ALA A 275 7.84 -7.33 4.16
CA ALA A 275 6.94 -7.26 3.02
C ALA A 275 5.46 -7.32 3.48
N ALA A 276 4.52 -6.80 2.69
CA ALA A 276 3.10 -6.85 3.04
C ALA A 276 2.58 -8.28 3.29
N HIS A 277 2.95 -9.27 2.46
CA HIS A 277 2.57 -10.67 2.68
C HIS A 277 3.13 -11.24 3.99
N GLN A 278 4.33 -10.83 4.41
CA GLN A 278 4.93 -11.22 5.69
C GLN A 278 4.24 -10.52 6.86
N ALA A 279 3.94 -9.23 6.72
CA ALA A 279 3.20 -8.45 7.71
C ALA A 279 1.84 -9.07 8.00
N LEU A 280 1.12 -9.53 6.97
CA LEU A 280 -0.16 -10.25 7.13
C LEU A 280 -0.04 -11.54 7.94
N GLN A 281 1.13 -12.19 7.98
CA GLN A 281 1.40 -13.36 8.81
C GLN A 281 1.92 -13.04 10.21
N HIS A 282 2.25 -11.77 10.49
CA HIS A 282 2.80 -11.35 11.79
C HIS A 282 1.85 -11.72 12.95
N PRO A 283 2.38 -12.09 14.14
CA PRO A 283 1.56 -12.44 15.31
C PRO A 283 0.54 -11.38 15.71
N TYR A 284 0.86 -10.10 15.48
CA TYR A 284 -0.07 -8.98 15.72
C TYR A 284 -1.42 -9.16 15.05
N PHE A 285 -1.48 -9.73 13.83
CA PHE A 285 -2.73 -9.96 13.10
C PHE A 285 -3.35 -11.34 13.33
N GLN A 286 -2.88 -12.11 14.32
CA GLN A 286 -3.40 -13.46 14.56
C GLN A 286 -4.91 -13.46 14.82
N GLU A 287 -5.44 -12.50 15.59
CA GLU A 287 -6.88 -12.38 15.87
C GLU A 287 -7.69 -12.04 14.62
N GLN A 288 -7.19 -11.13 13.78
CA GLN A 288 -7.85 -10.78 12.51
C GLN A 288 -7.91 -11.99 11.58
N ARG A 289 -6.80 -12.73 11.41
CA ARG A 289 -6.78 -13.97 10.62
C ARG A 289 -7.75 -15.03 11.15
N LYS A 290 -7.86 -15.18 12.49
CA LYS A 290 -8.83 -16.11 13.10
C LYS A 290 -10.27 -15.69 12.81
N THR A 291 -10.57 -14.39 12.92
CA THR A 291 -11.91 -13.83 12.67
C THR A 291 -12.31 -14.01 11.19
N GLU A 292 -11.41 -13.69 10.27
CA GLU A 292 -11.63 -13.86 8.82
C GLU A 292 -11.88 -15.34 8.44
N LYS A 293 -11.09 -16.27 9.00
CA LYS A 293 -11.31 -17.72 8.81
C LYS A 293 -12.68 -18.18 9.31
N ARG A 294 -13.15 -17.66 10.46
CA ARG A 294 -14.48 -17.98 11.02
C ARG A 294 -15.60 -17.45 10.14
N ALA A 295 -15.47 -16.24 9.60
CA ALA A 295 -16.44 -15.67 8.67
C ALA A 295 -16.57 -16.52 7.38
N LEU A 296 -15.42 -16.91 6.79
CA LEU A 296 -15.37 -17.80 5.61
C LEU A 296 -15.98 -19.18 5.89
N GLY A 297 -15.71 -19.76 7.07
CA GLY A 297 -16.28 -21.05 7.47
C GLY A 297 -17.79 -21.00 7.69
N SER A 298 -18.31 -19.88 8.21
CA SER A 298 -19.75 -19.70 8.45
C SER A 298 -20.53 -19.55 7.14
N HIS A 299 -19.97 -18.84 6.15
CA HIS A 299 -20.57 -18.74 4.81
C HIS A 299 -20.61 -20.09 4.08
N ARG A 300 -19.64 -20.98 4.30
CA ARG A 300 -19.68 -22.34 3.74
C ARG A 300 -20.75 -23.22 4.40
N LYS A 301 -21.02 -23.07 5.70
CA LYS A 301 -22.05 -23.84 6.41
C LYS A 301 -23.47 -23.38 6.08
N ALA A 302 -23.67 -22.10 5.78
CA ALA A 302 -24.99 -21.58 5.37
C ALA A 302 -25.40 -21.98 3.93
N GLY A 303 -24.49 -22.60 3.15
CA GLY A 303 -24.73 -23.02 1.76
C GLY A 303 -25.26 -24.44 1.57
N PHE A 304 -25.51 -25.19 2.64
CA PHE A 304 -26.13 -26.53 2.56
C PHE A 304 -27.43 -26.55 3.37
N PRO A 305 -28.60 -26.48 2.72
CA PRO A 305 -29.80 -27.03 3.33
C PRO A 305 -29.71 -28.56 3.20
N GLU A 306 -29.39 -29.22 4.32
CA GLU A 306 -29.65 -30.66 4.44
C GLU A 306 -31.18 -30.86 4.39
N HIS A 307 -31.68 -31.28 3.22
CA HIS A 307 -32.93 -32.02 3.16
C HIS A 307 -32.62 -33.49 3.46
N PRO A 308 -33.07 -34.05 4.59
CA PRO A 308 -33.13 -35.50 4.74
C PRO A 308 -34.39 -35.97 4.01
N VAL A 309 -34.22 -36.51 2.79
CA VAL A 309 -35.27 -37.30 2.16
C VAL A 309 -35.09 -38.73 2.64
N ALA A 310 -35.95 -39.16 3.56
CA ALA A 310 -36.21 -40.57 3.84
C ALA A 310 -37.38 -41.07 2.96
N PRO A 311 -37.37 -42.33 2.50
CA PRO A 311 -38.33 -42.87 1.54
C PRO A 311 -39.52 -43.52 2.26
N GLU A 312 -40.72 -43.40 1.72
CA GLU A 312 -41.87 -44.26 2.05
C GLU A 312 -42.62 -44.67 0.77
N PRO A 313 -43.12 -45.92 0.66
CA PRO A 313 -43.58 -46.53 -0.59
C PRO A 313 -45.10 -46.75 -0.69
N LEU A 314 -45.54 -47.19 -1.89
CA LEU A 314 -46.85 -47.80 -2.25
C LEU A 314 -48.06 -46.82 -2.33
N SER A 315 -49.04 -46.95 -3.23
CA SER A 315 -49.31 -47.76 -4.43
C SER A 315 -50.66 -47.28 -5.03
N ASN A 316 -50.99 -47.75 -6.23
CA ASN A 316 -52.29 -47.74 -6.97
C ASN A 316 -52.30 -46.75 -8.16
N SER A 317 -51.83 -47.15 -9.36
CA SER A 317 -52.47 -48.04 -10.37
C SER A 317 -53.69 -47.43 -11.07
N CYS A 318 -53.54 -47.09 -12.36
CA CYS A 318 -54.44 -47.59 -13.42
C CYS A 318 -53.83 -47.41 -14.84
N GLN A 319 -53.60 -48.56 -15.48
CA GLN A 319 -53.87 -48.95 -16.89
C GLN A 319 -53.24 -48.13 -18.06
N ILE A 320 -52.24 -48.70 -18.75
CA ILE A 320 -52.32 -49.56 -19.97
C ILE A 320 -52.77 -48.81 -21.22
N SER A 321 -51.84 -48.65 -22.18
CA SER A 321 -52.00 -49.05 -23.60
C SER A 321 -50.62 -49.03 -24.30
N LYS A 322 -50.26 -50.14 -24.94
CA LYS A 322 -49.09 -50.35 -25.81
C LYS A 322 -49.57 -50.47 -27.26
N GLU A 323 -48.59 -50.37 -28.17
CA GLU A 323 -48.57 -50.68 -29.62
C GLU A 323 -48.77 -49.47 -30.57
N GLY A 324 -47.94 -49.24 -31.60
CA GLY A 324 -46.82 -50.04 -32.09
C GLY A 324 -45.99 -49.41 -33.23
N ARG A 325 -44.83 -50.06 -33.43
CA ARG A 325 -44.09 -50.40 -34.67
C ARG A 325 -43.74 -49.37 -35.76
N LYS A 326 -42.42 -49.44 -36.09
CA LYS A 326 -41.72 -49.33 -37.40
C LYS A 326 -41.47 -47.93 -37.96
N GLN A 327 -40.43 -47.63 -38.75
CA GLN A 327 -39.03 -48.08 -38.96
C GLN A 327 -38.47 -47.15 -40.06
N LYS A 328 -37.18 -46.76 -39.97
CA LYS A 328 -36.20 -46.30 -41.01
C LYS A 328 -35.60 -44.90 -40.76
N GLN A 329 -34.30 -44.82 -40.39
CA GLN A 329 -33.10 -44.74 -41.28
C GLN A 329 -32.96 -43.34 -41.92
N SER A 330 -31.86 -42.58 -41.84
CA SER A 330 -30.44 -42.88 -41.57
C SER A 330 -29.61 -41.58 -41.37
N LEU A 331 -28.38 -41.76 -40.83
CA LEU A 331 -27.15 -40.95 -41.02
C LEU A 331 -27.11 -39.57 -40.32
N LYS A 332 -26.10 -39.16 -39.54
CA LYS A 332 -24.64 -39.41 -39.59
C LYS A 332 -23.98 -38.91 -38.27
N GLN A 333 -22.89 -39.58 -37.88
CA GLN A 333 -21.67 -39.06 -37.20
C GLN A 333 -21.83 -38.47 -35.77
N GLU A 334 -20.96 -38.68 -34.79
CA GLU A 334 -19.59 -39.21 -34.75
C GLU A 334 -19.26 -39.61 -33.30
N GLU A 335 -18.27 -40.47 -33.16
CA GLU A 335 -17.87 -41.19 -31.95
C GLU A 335 -17.24 -40.34 -30.85
N ASP A 336 -17.39 -40.93 -29.67
CA ASP A 336 -16.90 -40.61 -28.34
C ASP A 336 -15.37 -40.37 -28.29
N ARG A 337 -14.97 -39.27 -27.64
CA ARG A 337 -13.56 -38.99 -27.29
C ARG A 337 -13.42 -38.96 -25.76
N PRO A 338 -12.46 -39.71 -25.17
CA PRO A 338 -12.15 -39.58 -23.76
C PRO A 338 -11.29 -38.32 -23.50
N LYS A 339 -11.64 -37.58 -22.44
CA LYS A 339 -11.01 -36.32 -22.03
C LYS A 339 -9.54 -36.51 -21.63
N ARG A 340 -8.65 -35.74 -22.29
CA ARG A 340 -7.22 -35.53 -21.95
C ARG A 340 -7.01 -34.39 -20.94
N ARG A 341 -5.84 -34.44 -20.29
CA ARG A 341 -5.23 -33.57 -19.27
C ARG A 341 -4.95 -32.10 -19.70
N GLY A 342 -5.20 -31.14 -18.78
CA GLY A 342 -4.49 -29.86 -18.46
C GLY A 342 -4.19 -28.82 -19.56
N PRO A 343 -3.64 -27.61 -19.27
CA PRO A 343 -3.26 -27.01 -17.97
C PRO A 343 -3.62 -25.50 -17.80
N ALA A 344 -3.08 -24.91 -16.72
CA ALA A 344 -3.19 -23.54 -16.22
C ALA A 344 -3.19 -22.39 -17.25
N TYR A 345 -4.14 -21.46 -17.09
CA TYR A 345 -4.15 -20.18 -17.78
C TYR A 345 -3.07 -19.26 -17.18
N VAL A 346 -1.91 -19.19 -17.83
CA VAL A 346 -1.00 -18.06 -17.73
C VAL A 346 -1.57 -16.98 -18.64
N MET A 347 -2.29 -15.99 -18.08
CA MET A 347 -2.61 -14.78 -18.84
C MET A 347 -1.32 -13.99 -19.05
N GLU A 348 -0.88 -13.88 -20.31
CA GLU A 348 0.14 -12.92 -20.71
C GLU A 348 -0.30 -11.50 -20.34
N LEU A 349 0.58 -10.79 -19.65
CA LEU A 349 0.38 -9.41 -19.22
C LEU A 349 0.50 -8.45 -20.42
N PRO A 350 -0.37 -7.43 -20.54
CA PRO A 350 -0.18 -6.36 -21.51
C PRO A 350 1.13 -5.61 -21.21
N LYS A 351 2.03 -5.57 -22.19
CA LYS A 351 3.26 -4.76 -22.13
C LYS A 351 2.88 -3.28 -22.09
N LEU A 352 3.21 -2.59 -21.00
CA LEU A 352 3.15 -1.12 -20.94
C LEU A 352 4.11 -0.57 -22.01
N LYS A 353 3.57 0.15 -23.00
CA LYS A 353 4.33 0.71 -24.12
C LYS A 353 5.46 1.60 -23.62
N LEU A 354 6.70 1.22 -23.89
CA LEU A 354 7.90 2.07 -23.77
C LEU A 354 8.02 2.93 -25.03
N SER A 355 8.13 4.24 -24.86
CA SER A 355 8.60 5.16 -25.90
C SER A 355 10.06 5.52 -25.64
N GLY A 356 10.92 5.36 -26.66
CA GLY A 356 12.25 5.96 -26.71
C GLY A 356 13.41 4.99 -26.46
N VAL A 357 13.95 4.43 -27.55
CA VAL A 357 15.19 3.65 -27.61
C VAL A 357 16.38 4.60 -27.65
N VAL A 358 17.30 4.48 -26.70
CA VAL A 358 18.72 4.84 -26.90
C VAL A 358 19.56 3.65 -26.43
N ARG A 359 20.34 3.10 -27.37
CA ARG A 359 21.28 2.01 -27.14
C ARG A 359 22.41 2.50 -26.22
N LEU A 360 22.65 1.79 -25.12
CA LEU A 360 23.91 1.86 -24.40
C LEU A 360 24.42 0.44 -24.13
N SER A 361 25.72 0.31 -24.34
CA SER A 361 26.52 -0.89 -24.47
C SER A 361 26.64 -1.71 -23.20
N SER A 362 26.86 -3.01 -23.45
CA SER A 362 27.21 -4.09 -22.52
C SER A 362 28.25 -3.71 -21.46
N TYR A 363 27.93 -4.02 -20.20
CA TYR A 363 28.94 -4.25 -19.16
C TYR A 363 28.62 -5.53 -18.40
N SER A 364 29.65 -6.37 -18.32
CA SER A 364 29.66 -7.73 -17.79
C SER A 364 29.55 -7.78 -16.27
N SER A 365 28.82 -8.79 -15.77
CA SER A 365 28.75 -9.16 -14.35
C SER A 365 30.04 -9.86 -13.89
N PRO A 366 30.53 -9.64 -12.66
CA PRO A 366 31.44 -10.57 -12.03
C PRO A 366 30.70 -11.56 -11.11
N THR A 367 31.20 -12.78 -11.21
CA THR A 367 30.80 -14.06 -10.65
C THR A 367 30.67 -14.09 -9.12
N LEU A 368 29.60 -14.76 -8.65
CA LEU A 368 29.39 -15.19 -7.27
C LEU A 368 30.53 -16.12 -6.80
N GLN A 369 31.18 -15.79 -5.68
CA GLN A 369 31.90 -16.77 -4.88
C GLN A 369 31.04 -17.21 -3.69
N SER A 370 30.74 -18.51 -3.70
CA SER A 370 30.18 -19.28 -2.60
C SER A 370 31.25 -19.48 -1.52
N VAL A 371 30.94 -19.10 -0.28
CA VAL A 371 31.64 -19.63 0.90
C VAL A 371 30.59 -20.14 1.88
N LEU A 372 30.28 -21.43 1.74
CA LEU A 372 29.75 -22.27 2.81
C LEU A 372 30.87 -22.49 3.84
N GLY A 373 30.66 -22.04 5.07
CA GLY A 373 31.48 -22.38 6.24
C GLY A 373 30.57 -22.88 7.35
N SER A 374 30.63 -24.18 7.62
CA SER A 374 30.02 -24.89 8.74
C SER A 374 30.58 -24.43 10.08
N GLY A 375 29.75 -24.29 11.12
CA GLY A 375 30.29 -24.18 12.50
C GLY A 375 29.33 -23.65 13.57
N THR A 376 28.51 -24.55 14.12
CA THR A 376 28.17 -24.72 15.54
C THR A 376 27.57 -23.56 16.39
N ASN A 377 26.47 -23.95 17.05
CA ASN A 377 25.97 -23.53 18.36
C ASN A 377 25.12 -22.25 18.46
N GLY A 378 23.82 -22.52 18.64
CA GLY A 378 22.81 -21.54 18.99
C GLY A 378 23.00 -20.93 20.37
N ARG A 379 22.83 -19.61 20.42
CA ARG A 379 22.23 -18.90 21.55
C ARG A 379 21.79 -17.52 21.07
N VAL A 380 20.49 -17.27 21.09
CA VAL A 380 19.92 -15.94 20.87
C VAL A 380 20.13 -15.12 22.14
N PRO A 381 20.73 -13.90 22.09
CA PRO A 381 20.86 -13.07 23.29
C PRO A 381 19.50 -12.48 23.67
N VAL A 382 19.03 -12.85 24.86
CA VAL A 382 17.88 -12.22 25.55
C VAL A 382 18.33 -10.85 26.07
N LEU A 383 17.73 -9.78 25.56
CA LEU A 383 17.90 -8.42 26.10
C LEU A 383 17.21 -8.33 27.48
N ARG A 384 17.99 -8.02 28.51
CA ARG A 384 17.48 -7.73 29.87
C ARG A 384 16.96 -6.27 29.94
N PRO A 385 15.88 -5.99 30.69
CA PRO A 385 15.41 -4.62 30.88
C PRO A 385 16.39 -3.87 31.81
N LEU A 386 16.82 -2.68 31.38
CA LEU A 386 17.58 -1.77 32.23
C LEU A 386 16.63 -1.15 33.27
N LYS A 387 16.93 -1.39 34.55
CA LYS A 387 16.32 -0.71 35.70
C LYS A 387 16.74 0.76 35.72
N CYS A 388 15.76 1.66 35.81
CA CYS A 388 15.98 3.05 36.16
C CYS A 388 16.40 3.16 37.64
N ILE A 389 17.49 3.87 37.90
CA ILE A 389 17.88 4.37 39.22
C ILE A 389 17.54 5.87 39.23
N PRO A 390 16.78 6.40 40.20
CA PRO A 390 16.60 7.83 40.35
C PRO A 390 17.75 8.39 41.20
N ALA A 391 18.43 9.42 40.72
CA ALA A 391 19.32 10.22 41.55
C ALA A 391 18.98 11.71 41.42
N SER A 392 18.72 12.30 42.57
CA SER A 392 18.26 13.64 42.83
C SER A 392 19.40 14.66 42.89
N LYS A 393 19.13 15.84 42.29
CA LYS A 393 19.34 17.22 42.80
C LYS A 393 20.71 17.69 43.35
N LYS A 394 21.08 18.87 42.81
CA LYS A 394 22.01 19.95 43.26
C LYS A 394 23.49 19.69 42.90
N THR A 395 24.26 20.60 42.28
CA THR A 395 24.32 22.07 42.45
C THR A 395 25.10 22.70 41.27
N ASP A 396 24.76 23.92 40.87
CA ASP A 396 25.57 24.85 40.03
C ASP A 396 26.01 26.02 40.96
N PRO A 397 27.10 26.80 40.74
CA PRO A 397 27.17 27.67 39.55
C PRO A 397 28.56 28.10 38.99
N GLN A 398 28.50 28.53 37.72
CA GLN A 398 29.12 29.71 37.06
C GLN A 398 30.55 29.71 36.46
N LYS A 399 30.54 30.11 35.17
CA LYS A 399 31.52 30.89 34.35
C LYS A 399 32.80 30.15 33.93
N ASP A 400 33.14 30.00 32.64
CA ASP A 400 33.31 31.06 31.65
C ASP A 400 33.33 30.57 30.17
N LEU A 401 33.07 31.51 29.26
CA LEU A 401 33.50 31.64 27.85
C LEU A 401 32.85 30.76 26.73
N LYS A 402 31.97 31.40 25.94
CA LYS A 402 31.62 31.03 24.55
C LYS A 402 32.71 31.49 23.56
N PRO A 403 32.78 30.90 22.35
CA PRO A 403 32.27 31.68 21.21
C PRO A 403 31.42 30.89 20.18
N ALA A 404 30.39 31.59 19.70
CA ALA A 404 29.68 31.59 18.42
C ALA A 404 29.28 30.27 17.69
N PRO A 405 27.99 30.12 17.28
CA PRO A 405 27.59 29.10 16.32
C PRO A 405 27.93 29.55 14.90
N GLN A 406 28.68 28.73 14.16
CA GLN A 406 28.87 28.93 12.72
C GLN A 406 27.53 28.82 12.00
N GLN A 407 27.06 29.96 11.48
CA GLN A 407 26.01 30.03 10.47
C GLN A 407 26.52 29.38 9.17
N CYS A 408 26.06 28.17 8.88
CA CYS A 408 26.15 27.64 7.52
C CYS A 408 25.12 28.36 6.63
N ARG A 409 25.56 29.41 5.94
CA ARG A 409 24.86 29.94 4.76
C ARG A 409 25.21 29.05 3.55
N LEU A 410 24.20 28.47 2.90
CA LEU A 410 24.35 27.92 1.55
C LEU A 410 23.87 28.93 0.51
N PRO A 411 24.51 29.01 -0.67
CA PRO A 411 24.24 30.03 -1.66
C PRO A 411 22.90 29.82 -2.37
N THR A 412 22.18 30.92 -2.54
CA THR A 412 20.92 31.03 -3.29
C THR A 412 21.11 30.55 -4.72
N ILE A 413 20.42 29.46 -5.09
CA ILE A 413 20.28 29.06 -6.49
C ILE A 413 19.35 30.07 -7.16
N VAL A 414 19.95 30.97 -7.94
CA VAL A 414 19.25 31.88 -8.85
C VAL A 414 18.62 31.04 -9.97
N ARG A 415 17.29 30.93 -9.97
CA ARG A 415 16.53 30.54 -11.16
C ARG A 415 16.61 31.68 -12.18
N LYS A 416 17.50 31.55 -13.17
CA LYS A 416 17.36 32.30 -14.42
C LYS A 416 16.12 31.78 -15.15
N GLY A 417 15.13 32.66 -15.31
CA GLY A 417 14.04 32.46 -16.25
C GLY A 417 14.55 32.54 -17.69
N GLY A 418 14.04 31.65 -18.53
CA GLY A 418 14.04 31.80 -19.97
C GLY A 418 12.60 32.07 -20.40
N ARG A 419 12.42 33.21 -21.07
CA ARG A 419 11.30 33.46 -21.98
C ARG A 419 11.36 32.49 -23.15
#